data_AF-A0A9Q4AEY9-F1
#
_entry.id   AF-A0A9Q4AEY9-F1
#
_cell.length_a   1.000
_cell.length_b   1.000
_cell.length_c   1.000
_cell.angle_alpha   90.00
_cell.angle_beta   90.00
_cell.angle_gamma   90.00
#
_symmetry.space_group_name_H-M   'P 1'
#
loop_
_entity.id
_entity.type
_entity.pdbx_description
1 polymer ?
#
loop_
_entity_poly.entity_id
_entity_poly.type
_entity_poly.pdbx_seq_one_letter_code
_entity_poly.pdbx_strand_id
1 'polypeptide(L)'
;MKTTDEYIAKLGKLIRDFENQEELVREISRHSDFNTYRSTLTELRKGFRENTIINLYTCWESYIKKVFFEIIFFHQDILNNGTFFKKIVEKVVKKNHLASSFYDLDSSKMHLSKNVITHSNNMNISVLFEMISEFDFSKEDFYKYVELGIRAEDYPNVILLDEIRESCPQFEIDKNDNLEVPRGSNEILKFYIEQIYMLVKFRNRLAHLDEVSTIWSMEQIQAMSKIVKSLMMTIDEYLVGQVLKKYVESSTNSFSFKEVSVTNAFPAIKVLEIDPESTQRGRKIDTLYFFAKDRKNNIYRNIKVEKMRNQKGNKCLNIPKIGKCSIEISCIDLWTLKNTKEKVFIYEQVENKAPLVLNVEVTDFY
;
A
#
# COMPACT_ATOMS: atom_id res chain seq x y z
N MET A 1 6.88 2.60 -1.83
CA MET A 1 7.96 2.38 -0.83
C MET A 1 8.64 1.04 -1.11
N LYS A 2 9.87 0.81 -0.59
CA LYS A 2 10.59 -0.47 -0.73
C LYS A 2 9.72 -1.70 -0.38
N THR A 3 8.88 -1.60 0.66
CA THR A 3 7.98 -2.70 1.07
C THR A 3 6.92 -3.03 0.04
N THR A 4 6.28 -2.03 -0.58
CA THR A 4 5.30 -2.27 -1.64
C THR A 4 5.94 -2.96 -2.84
N ASP A 5 7.12 -2.51 -3.25
CA ASP A 5 7.87 -3.12 -4.36
C ASP A 5 8.27 -4.57 -4.04
N GLU A 6 8.75 -4.83 -2.81
CA GLU A 6 9.09 -6.17 -2.32
C GLU A 6 7.88 -7.12 -2.35
N TYR A 7 6.73 -6.68 -1.85
CA TYR A 7 5.53 -7.52 -1.77
C TYR A 7 4.87 -7.72 -3.13
N ILE A 8 4.90 -6.71 -4.01
CA ILE A 8 4.50 -6.86 -5.40
C ILE A 8 5.39 -7.89 -6.11
N ALA A 9 6.71 -7.87 -5.89
CA ALA A 9 7.62 -8.85 -6.45
C ALA A 9 7.34 -10.27 -5.90
N LYS A 10 7.02 -10.40 -4.61
CA LYS A 10 6.60 -11.67 -3.99
C LYS A 10 5.31 -12.21 -4.61
N LEU A 11 4.31 -11.36 -4.83
CA LEU A 11 3.07 -11.74 -5.52
C LEU A 11 3.34 -12.18 -6.96
N GLY A 12 4.15 -11.42 -7.69
CA GLY A 12 4.53 -11.77 -9.05
C GLY A 12 5.26 -13.12 -9.13
N LYS A 13 6.12 -13.42 -8.15
CA LYS A 13 6.75 -14.75 -8.05
C LYS A 13 5.74 -15.85 -7.72
N LEU A 14 4.87 -15.63 -6.73
CA LEU A 14 3.82 -16.59 -6.33
C LEU A 14 2.95 -16.99 -7.53
N ILE A 15 2.51 -16.01 -8.32
CA ILE A 15 1.64 -16.27 -9.48
C ILE A 15 2.40 -17.00 -10.59
N ARG A 16 3.65 -16.64 -10.90
CA ARG A 16 4.46 -17.37 -11.88
C ARG A 16 4.71 -18.82 -11.47
N ASP A 17 5.02 -19.05 -10.19
CA ASP A 17 5.26 -20.40 -9.67
C ASP A 17 3.96 -21.24 -9.76
N PHE A 18 2.81 -20.64 -9.45
CA PHE A 18 1.50 -21.26 -9.60
C PHE A 18 1.14 -21.56 -11.08
N GLU A 19 1.42 -20.64 -12.00
CA GLU A 19 1.21 -20.83 -13.44
C GLU A 19 2.01 -22.03 -13.97
N ASN A 20 3.29 -22.14 -13.56
CA ASN A 20 4.14 -23.27 -13.92
C ASN A 20 3.60 -24.61 -13.36
N GLN A 21 3.07 -24.60 -12.14
CA GLN A 21 2.45 -25.79 -11.53
C GLN A 21 1.18 -26.22 -12.28
N GLU A 22 0.31 -25.27 -12.65
CA GLU A 22 -0.90 -25.54 -13.43
C GLU A 22 -0.59 -26.06 -14.83
N GLU A 23 0.41 -25.50 -15.53
CA GLU A 23 0.80 -25.98 -16.87
C GLU A 23 1.46 -27.36 -16.80
N LEU A 24 2.29 -27.64 -15.78
CA LEU A 24 2.86 -28.97 -15.58
C LEU A 24 1.76 -30.04 -15.44
N VAL A 25 0.73 -29.77 -14.64
CA VAL A 25 -0.42 -30.68 -14.51
C VAL A 25 -1.15 -30.84 -15.84
N ARG A 26 -1.28 -29.76 -16.62
CA ARG A 26 -1.91 -29.78 -17.94
C ARG A 26 -1.13 -30.60 -18.95
N GLU A 27 0.19 -30.50 -18.96
CA GLU A 27 1.09 -31.28 -19.83
C GLU A 27 1.02 -32.77 -19.50
N ILE A 28 1.10 -33.15 -18.21
CA ILE A 28 0.94 -34.54 -17.78
C ILE A 28 -0.44 -35.07 -18.19
N SER A 29 -1.47 -34.22 -18.17
CA SER A 29 -2.82 -34.60 -18.57
C SER A 29 -2.98 -34.92 -20.06
N ARG A 30 -1.99 -34.57 -20.90
CA ARG A 30 -1.98 -34.88 -22.34
C ARG A 30 -1.32 -36.22 -22.67
N HIS A 31 -0.68 -36.89 -21.71
CA HIS A 31 -0.06 -38.19 -21.92
C HIS A 31 -1.09 -39.34 -21.99
N SER A 32 -0.75 -40.41 -22.71
CA SER A 32 -1.62 -41.58 -22.97
C SER A 32 -2.16 -42.26 -21.70
N ASP A 33 -1.44 -42.14 -20.58
CA ASP A 33 -1.78 -42.79 -19.31
C ASP A 33 -2.66 -41.91 -18.41
N PHE A 34 -3.19 -40.80 -18.94
CA PHE A 34 -3.99 -39.82 -18.20
C PHE A 34 -5.15 -40.44 -17.40
N ASN A 35 -5.84 -41.43 -17.99
CA ASN A 35 -6.98 -42.08 -17.34
C ASN A 35 -6.59 -42.79 -16.04
N THR A 36 -5.33 -43.21 -15.90
CA THR A 36 -4.80 -43.90 -14.72
C THR A 36 -4.57 -42.94 -13.55
N TYR A 37 -4.19 -41.68 -13.82
CA TYR A 37 -3.78 -40.70 -12.79
C TYR A 37 -4.75 -39.53 -12.61
N ARG A 38 -5.93 -39.58 -13.25
CA ARG A 38 -6.89 -38.48 -13.28
C ARG A 38 -7.29 -37.96 -11.89
N SER A 39 -7.53 -38.86 -10.92
CA SER A 39 -7.90 -38.47 -9.55
C SER A 39 -6.76 -37.72 -8.87
N THR A 40 -5.55 -38.28 -8.90
CA THR A 40 -4.35 -37.70 -8.28
C THR A 40 -4.00 -36.34 -8.89
N LEU A 41 -4.10 -36.19 -10.21
CA LEU A 41 -3.84 -34.90 -10.87
C LEU A 41 -4.89 -33.84 -10.50
N THR A 42 -6.14 -34.24 -10.30
CA THR A 42 -7.22 -33.35 -9.87
C THR A 42 -6.99 -32.88 -8.43
N GLU A 43 -6.63 -33.79 -7.53
CA GLU A 43 -6.28 -33.48 -6.14
C GLU A 43 -5.04 -32.58 -6.06
N LEU A 44 -4.00 -32.88 -6.84
CA LEU A 44 -2.78 -32.08 -6.89
C LEU A 44 -3.08 -30.64 -7.35
N ARG A 45 -3.89 -30.48 -8.40
CA ARG A 45 -4.33 -29.18 -8.91
C ARG A 45 -5.12 -28.41 -7.86
N LYS A 46 -6.02 -29.09 -7.15
CA LYS A 46 -6.75 -28.49 -6.01
C LYS A 46 -5.77 -28.00 -4.95
N GLY A 47 -4.83 -28.84 -4.51
CA GLY A 47 -3.83 -28.48 -3.50
C GLY A 47 -2.95 -27.30 -3.90
N PHE A 48 -2.55 -27.18 -5.16
CA PHE A 48 -1.79 -26.02 -5.65
C PHE A 48 -2.61 -24.72 -5.54
N ARG A 49 -3.89 -24.76 -5.92
CA ARG A 49 -4.79 -23.61 -5.82
C ARG A 49 -5.05 -23.21 -4.37
N GLU A 50 -5.29 -24.18 -3.48
CA GLU A 50 -5.52 -23.93 -2.05
C GLU A 50 -4.33 -23.21 -1.43
N ASN A 51 -3.14 -23.77 -1.63
CA ASN A 51 -1.89 -23.19 -1.14
C ASN A 51 -1.65 -21.80 -1.73
N THR A 52 -1.97 -21.58 -3.00
CA THR A 52 -1.80 -20.26 -3.64
C THR A 52 -2.74 -19.23 -3.04
N ILE A 53 -4.00 -19.57 -2.75
CA ILE A 53 -4.96 -18.67 -2.11
C ILE A 53 -4.53 -18.34 -0.67
N ILE A 54 -4.06 -19.33 0.09
CA ILE A 54 -3.52 -19.12 1.43
C ILE A 54 -2.33 -18.16 1.37
N ASN A 55 -1.37 -18.43 0.48
CA ASN A 55 -0.17 -17.59 0.32
C ASN A 55 -0.50 -16.17 -0.15
N LEU A 56 -1.51 -16.02 -1.03
CA LEU A 56 -2.01 -14.73 -1.49
C LEU A 56 -2.57 -13.92 -0.31
N TYR A 57 -3.40 -14.54 0.53
CA TYR A 57 -3.91 -13.91 1.74
C TYR A 57 -2.78 -13.56 2.73
N THR A 58 -1.86 -14.49 3.00
CA THR A 58 -0.73 -14.27 3.90
C THR A 58 0.16 -13.13 3.41
N CYS A 59 0.32 -13.00 2.09
CA CYS A 59 1.04 -11.88 1.47
C CYS A 59 0.32 -10.55 1.72
N TRP A 60 -0.99 -10.48 1.47
CA TRP A 60 -1.84 -9.32 1.76
C TRP A 60 -1.75 -8.90 3.24
N GLU A 61 -1.98 -9.84 4.15
CA GLU A 61 -1.95 -9.58 5.60
C GLU A 61 -0.56 -9.08 6.04
N SER A 62 0.49 -9.77 5.61
CA SER A 62 1.87 -9.44 5.98
C SER A 62 2.29 -8.08 5.42
N TYR A 63 1.84 -7.72 4.22
CA TYR A 63 2.06 -6.40 3.63
C TYR A 63 1.45 -5.31 4.49
N ILE A 64 0.15 -5.41 4.81
CA ILE A 64 -0.55 -4.40 5.62
C ILE A 64 0.13 -4.22 6.97
N LYS A 65 0.46 -5.34 7.62
CA LYS A 65 1.18 -5.31 8.90
C LYS A 65 2.54 -4.61 8.77
N LYS A 66 3.29 -4.86 7.69
CA LYS A 66 4.63 -4.28 7.48
C LYS A 66 4.57 -2.80 7.09
N VAL A 67 3.73 -2.42 6.13
CA VAL A 67 3.66 -1.04 5.61
C VAL A 67 3.19 -0.06 6.69
N PHE A 68 2.19 -0.43 7.50
CA PHE A 68 1.75 0.41 8.61
C PHE A 68 2.83 0.58 9.67
N PHE A 69 3.48 -0.52 10.06
CA PHE A 69 4.59 -0.48 11.00
C PHE A 69 5.72 0.43 10.51
N GLU A 70 6.14 0.28 9.25
CA GLU A 70 7.20 1.09 8.65
C GLU A 70 6.82 2.55 8.52
N ILE A 71 5.57 2.87 8.16
CA ILE A 71 5.10 4.26 8.10
C ILE A 71 5.25 4.94 9.46
N ILE A 72 4.88 4.28 10.54
CA ILE A 72 5.04 4.84 11.90
C ILE A 72 6.51 4.96 12.25
N PHE A 73 7.27 3.91 11.97
CA PHE A 73 8.70 3.84 12.30
C PHE A 73 9.51 4.97 11.65
N PHE A 74 9.31 5.19 10.34
CA PHE A 74 10.06 6.18 9.58
C PHE A 74 9.56 7.61 9.80
N HIS A 75 8.32 7.80 10.26
CA HIS A 75 7.69 9.11 10.41
C HIS A 75 7.23 9.41 11.83
N GLN A 76 7.91 8.82 12.83
CA GLN A 76 7.62 9.04 14.24
C GLN A 76 7.75 10.51 14.65
N ASP A 77 8.60 11.30 13.97
CA ASP A 77 8.76 12.74 14.16
C ASP A 77 7.48 13.54 13.87
N ILE A 78 6.62 13.02 13.00
CA ILE A 78 5.34 13.61 12.61
C ILE A 78 4.17 12.93 13.34
N LEU A 79 4.25 11.60 13.52
CA LEU A 79 3.11 10.78 13.97
C LEU A 79 3.05 10.56 15.48
N ASN A 80 4.19 10.62 16.19
CA ASN A 80 4.21 10.35 17.62
C ASN A 80 3.73 11.58 18.42
N ASN A 81 2.44 11.58 18.76
CA ASN A 81 1.81 12.61 19.59
C ASN A 81 0.92 12.00 20.69
N GLY A 82 0.46 12.83 21.63
CA GLY A 82 -0.35 12.37 22.77
C GLY A 82 -1.66 11.68 22.39
N THR A 83 -2.30 12.08 21.29
CA THR A 83 -3.54 11.44 20.79
C THR A 83 -3.26 10.02 20.32
N PHE A 84 -2.19 9.86 19.53
CA PHE A 84 -1.74 8.54 19.08
C PHE A 84 -1.39 7.64 20.27
N PHE A 85 -0.64 8.16 21.24
CA PHE A 85 -0.29 7.45 22.47
C PHE A 85 -1.54 6.94 23.22
N LYS A 86 -2.52 7.83 23.45
CA LYS A 86 -3.78 7.48 24.13
C LYS A 86 -4.51 6.33 23.45
N LYS A 87 -4.62 6.37 22.13
CA LYS A 87 -5.29 5.31 21.35
C LYS A 87 -4.56 3.96 21.44
N ILE A 88 -3.23 3.97 21.40
CA ILE A 88 -2.45 2.74 21.57
C ILE A 88 -2.64 2.17 22.98
N VAL A 89 -2.61 3.00 24.02
CA VAL A 89 -2.86 2.55 25.40
C VAL A 89 -4.26 1.96 25.52
N GLU A 90 -5.29 2.64 25.01
CA GLU A 90 -6.67 2.12 25.02
C GLU A 90 -6.78 0.76 24.31
N LYS A 91 -6.08 0.58 23.19
CA LYS A 91 -6.02 -0.68 22.46
C LYS A 91 -5.35 -1.78 23.27
N VAL A 92 -4.20 -1.50 23.87
CA VAL A 92 -3.46 -2.47 24.71
C VAL A 92 -4.28 -2.87 25.93
N VAL A 93 -4.94 -1.92 26.59
CA VAL A 93 -5.86 -2.18 27.72
C VAL A 93 -7.04 -3.05 27.29
N LYS A 94 -7.64 -2.79 26.13
CA LYS A 94 -8.72 -3.64 25.59
C LYS A 94 -8.24 -5.03 25.18
N LYS A 95 -6.95 -5.21 24.89
CA LYS A 95 -6.35 -6.44 24.36
C LYS A 95 -5.16 -6.86 25.23
N ASN A 96 -5.46 -7.38 26.42
CA ASN A 96 -4.47 -7.76 27.44
C ASN A 96 -3.28 -8.60 26.92
N HIS A 97 -3.47 -9.44 25.89
CA HIS A 97 -2.39 -10.22 25.29
C HIS A 97 -1.29 -9.35 24.62
N LEU A 98 -1.54 -8.06 24.38
CA LEU A 98 -0.57 -7.11 23.82
C LEU A 98 0.29 -6.43 24.88
N ALA A 99 -0.08 -6.53 26.17
CA ALA A 99 0.56 -5.77 27.25
C ALA A 99 2.06 -6.06 27.38
N SER A 100 2.45 -7.35 27.33
CA SER A 100 3.85 -7.79 27.39
C SER A 100 4.68 -7.37 26.18
N SER A 101 4.03 -7.03 25.06
CA SER A 101 4.71 -6.54 23.84
C SER A 101 4.76 -5.01 23.75
N PHE A 102 4.09 -4.31 24.67
CA PHE A 102 3.97 -2.85 24.71
C PHE A 102 4.81 -2.23 25.83
N TYR A 103 4.89 -2.87 26.99
CA TYR A 103 5.62 -2.36 28.15
C TYR A 103 6.68 -3.35 28.61
N ASP A 104 7.93 -2.87 28.69
CA ASP A 104 9.05 -3.60 29.28
C ASP A 104 9.22 -3.18 30.74
N LEU A 105 8.92 -4.13 31.65
CA LEU A 105 8.99 -3.94 33.09
C LEU A 105 10.43 -3.73 33.58
N ASP A 106 11.43 -4.31 32.90
CA ASP A 106 12.82 -4.26 33.33
C ASP A 106 13.47 -2.91 33.01
N SER A 107 13.07 -2.29 31.90
CA SER A 107 13.63 -1.02 31.44
C SER A 107 12.72 0.19 31.67
N SER A 108 11.50 -0.01 32.19
CA SER A 108 10.46 1.03 32.32
C SER A 108 10.15 1.75 31.00
N LYS A 109 10.40 1.11 29.85
CA LYS A 109 10.20 1.70 28.52
C LYS A 109 8.95 1.14 27.85
N MET A 110 8.27 1.99 27.11
CA MET A 110 7.17 1.61 26.23
C MET A 110 7.69 1.43 24.80
N HIS A 111 7.45 0.24 24.25
CA HIS A 111 7.87 -0.16 22.91
C HIS A 111 6.65 -0.34 22.01
N LEU A 112 6.68 0.29 20.84
CA LEU A 112 5.71 0.02 19.79
C LEU A 112 6.22 -1.11 18.91
N SER A 113 5.87 -2.34 19.28
CA SER A 113 6.15 -3.49 18.42
C SER A 113 5.15 -3.58 17.26
N LYS A 114 5.55 -4.27 16.19
CA LYS A 114 4.67 -4.60 15.05
C LYS A 114 3.37 -5.26 15.52
N ASN A 115 3.44 -6.14 16.52
CA ASN A 115 2.26 -6.85 17.02
C ASN A 115 1.29 -5.91 17.74
N VAL A 116 1.77 -4.92 18.49
CA VAL A 116 0.90 -3.91 19.13
C VAL A 116 0.18 -3.06 18.07
N ILE A 117 0.91 -2.64 17.04
CA ILE A 117 0.39 -1.80 15.96
C ILE A 117 -0.58 -2.60 15.07
N THR A 118 -0.24 -3.84 14.71
CA THR A 118 -0.93 -4.61 13.66
C THR A 118 -1.26 -6.05 14.12
N HIS A 119 -2.09 -6.18 15.16
CA HIS A 119 -2.37 -7.45 15.86
C HIS A 119 -3.36 -8.42 15.17
N SER A 120 -4.11 -7.99 14.14
CA SER A 120 -5.19 -8.82 13.57
C SER A 120 -4.67 -9.97 12.72
N ASN A 121 -5.24 -11.17 12.88
CA ASN A 121 -4.97 -12.35 12.05
C ASN A 121 -6.03 -12.61 10.96
N ASN A 122 -6.97 -11.67 10.81
CA ASN A 122 -8.07 -11.69 9.85
C ASN A 122 -8.16 -10.31 9.16
N MET A 123 -7.08 -9.93 8.47
CA MET A 123 -6.95 -8.62 7.81
C MET A 123 -7.96 -8.45 6.65
N ASN A 124 -9.14 -7.91 6.95
CA ASN A 124 -10.10 -7.45 5.96
C ASN A 124 -10.09 -5.91 5.85
N ILE A 125 -10.90 -5.32 4.96
CA ILE A 125 -10.95 -3.85 4.80
C ILE A 125 -11.47 -3.12 6.04
N SER A 126 -12.39 -3.72 6.80
CA SER A 126 -12.86 -3.12 8.06
C SER A 126 -11.72 -3.00 9.08
N VAL A 127 -10.92 -4.06 9.25
CA VAL A 127 -9.72 -4.05 10.10
C VAL A 127 -8.69 -3.03 9.60
N LEU A 128 -8.49 -2.91 8.29
CA LEU A 128 -7.66 -1.84 7.71
C LEU A 128 -8.17 -0.45 8.11
N PHE A 129 -9.49 -0.22 8.09
CA PHE A 129 -10.09 1.04 8.50
C PHE A 129 -9.99 1.31 10.00
N GLU A 130 -10.06 0.27 10.85
CA GLU A 130 -9.74 0.41 12.27
C GLU A 130 -8.30 0.90 12.45
N MET A 131 -7.35 0.26 11.77
CA MET A 131 -5.94 0.68 11.80
C MET A 131 -5.76 2.11 11.31
N ILE A 132 -6.38 2.51 10.19
CA ILE A 132 -6.34 3.89 9.70
C ILE A 132 -6.82 4.89 10.76
N SER A 133 -7.91 4.59 11.47
CA SER A 133 -8.43 5.43 12.54
C SER A 133 -7.50 5.56 13.74
N GLU A 134 -6.69 4.53 14.05
CA GLU A 134 -5.72 4.58 15.14
C GLU A 134 -4.66 5.67 14.92
N PHE A 135 -4.31 6.00 13.68
CA PHE A 135 -3.29 7.00 13.32
C PHE A 135 -3.83 8.41 13.03
N ASP A 136 -5.12 8.64 13.27
CA ASP A 136 -5.80 9.89 12.86
C ASP A 136 -5.60 10.19 11.37
N PHE A 137 -5.66 9.14 10.54
CA PHE A 137 -5.69 9.25 9.09
C PHE A 137 -7.15 9.24 8.61
N SER A 138 -7.46 10.04 7.59
CA SER A 138 -8.83 10.17 7.06
C SER A 138 -9.19 8.98 6.17
N LYS A 139 -10.30 8.30 6.47
CA LYS A 139 -10.86 7.23 5.62
C LYS A 139 -11.41 7.80 4.32
N GLU A 140 -11.98 9.00 4.39
CA GLU A 140 -12.50 9.72 3.24
C GLU A 140 -11.40 10.01 2.23
N ASP A 141 -10.20 10.36 2.70
CA ASP A 141 -9.05 10.50 1.82
C ASP A 141 -8.70 9.16 1.15
N PHE A 142 -8.76 8.02 1.87
CA PHE A 142 -8.54 6.69 1.26
C PHE A 142 -9.54 6.42 0.12
N TYR A 143 -10.81 6.76 0.30
CA TYR A 143 -11.83 6.60 -0.75
C TYR A 143 -11.45 7.36 -2.02
N LYS A 144 -10.91 8.57 -1.89
CA LYS A 144 -10.44 9.37 -3.03
C LYS A 144 -9.25 8.74 -3.74
N TYR A 145 -8.36 8.03 -3.04
CA TYR A 145 -7.29 7.27 -3.73
C TYR A 145 -7.82 6.04 -4.46
N VAL A 146 -8.89 5.42 -3.94
CA VAL A 146 -9.58 4.31 -4.59
C VAL A 146 -10.32 4.77 -5.85
N GLU A 147 -10.91 5.97 -5.83
CA GLU A 147 -11.61 6.58 -6.99
C GLU A 147 -10.72 6.82 -8.20
N LEU A 148 -9.40 6.74 -8.03
CA LEU A 148 -8.43 6.88 -9.10
C LEU A 148 -8.39 5.67 -10.03
N GLY A 149 -9.05 4.57 -9.68
CA GLY A 149 -9.10 3.36 -10.50
C GLY A 149 -8.39 2.17 -9.88
N ILE A 150 -8.50 1.04 -10.59
CA ILE A 150 -7.70 -0.15 -10.31
C ILE A 150 -6.36 0.03 -11.02
N ARG A 151 -5.27 0.12 -10.26
CA ARG A 151 -3.94 0.47 -10.76
C ARG A 151 -3.31 -0.72 -11.47
N ALA A 152 -2.82 -0.49 -12.68
CA ALA A 152 -1.96 -1.43 -13.38
C ALA A 152 -0.52 -1.38 -12.83
N GLU A 153 0.31 -2.35 -13.24
CA GLU A 153 1.71 -2.41 -12.79
C GLU A 153 2.52 -1.19 -13.25
N ASP A 154 2.15 -0.62 -14.39
CA ASP A 154 2.76 0.51 -15.07
C ASP A 154 2.00 1.83 -14.81
N TYR A 155 1.43 1.97 -13.61
CA TYR A 155 0.74 3.18 -13.14
C TYR A 155 1.46 4.47 -13.61
N PRO A 156 0.74 5.43 -14.25
CA PRO A 156 -0.66 5.83 -14.01
C PRO A 156 -1.75 5.05 -14.74
N ASN A 157 -1.39 4.06 -15.55
CA ASN A 157 -2.37 3.24 -16.25
C ASN A 157 -3.31 2.52 -15.26
N VAL A 158 -4.59 2.43 -15.64
CA VAL A 158 -5.65 1.82 -14.83
C VAL A 158 -6.33 0.72 -15.61
N ILE A 159 -6.75 -0.32 -14.91
CA ILE A 159 -7.57 -1.42 -15.40
C ILE A 159 -9.04 -1.03 -15.22
N LEU A 160 -9.86 -1.26 -16.23
CA LEU A 160 -11.29 -0.97 -16.12
C LEU A 160 -11.95 -1.95 -15.14
N LEU A 161 -12.89 -1.46 -14.35
CA LEU A 161 -13.57 -2.28 -13.34
C LEU A 161 -14.28 -3.48 -13.97
N ASP A 162 -14.96 -3.28 -15.09
CA ASP A 162 -15.70 -4.34 -15.78
C ASP A 162 -14.78 -5.43 -16.34
N GLU A 163 -13.61 -5.04 -16.88
CA GLU A 163 -12.61 -5.99 -17.40
C GLU A 163 -12.12 -6.98 -16.34
N ILE A 164 -11.88 -6.49 -15.11
CA ILE A 164 -11.37 -7.34 -14.04
C ILE A 164 -12.47 -8.05 -13.26
N ARG A 165 -13.68 -7.47 -13.17
CA ARG A 165 -14.82 -8.02 -12.44
C ARG A 165 -15.26 -9.36 -13.00
N GLU A 166 -15.28 -9.52 -14.33
CA GLU A 166 -15.64 -10.78 -14.98
C GLU A 166 -14.67 -11.93 -14.69
N SER A 167 -13.39 -11.60 -14.45
CA SER A 167 -12.34 -12.57 -14.17
C SER A 167 -12.20 -12.90 -12.69
N CYS A 168 -12.80 -12.11 -11.80
CA CYS A 168 -12.70 -12.32 -10.36
C CYS A 168 -13.63 -13.44 -9.86
N PRO A 169 -13.35 -14.03 -8.68
CA PRO A 169 -14.32 -14.84 -7.96
C PRO A 169 -15.65 -14.11 -7.82
N GLN A 170 -16.77 -14.81 -8.07
CA GLN A 170 -18.09 -14.22 -7.83
C GLN A 170 -18.37 -14.16 -6.33
N PHE A 171 -18.96 -13.05 -5.92
CA PHE A 171 -19.30 -12.80 -4.52
C PHE A 171 -20.46 -13.68 -4.08
N GLU A 172 -20.16 -14.74 -3.32
CA GLU A 172 -21.16 -15.55 -2.64
C GLU A 172 -21.44 -14.98 -1.25
N ILE A 173 -22.55 -14.24 -1.14
CA ILE A 173 -23.09 -13.83 0.17
C ILE A 173 -23.66 -15.08 0.83
N ASP A 174 -23.04 -15.55 1.91
CA ASP A 174 -23.77 -16.44 2.82
C ASP A 174 -24.88 -15.58 3.45
N LYS A 175 -26.11 -16.11 3.49
CA LYS A 175 -27.31 -15.39 3.97
C LYS A 175 -27.19 -14.74 5.35
N ASN A 176 -26.15 -15.07 6.12
CA ASN A 176 -25.89 -14.61 7.48
C ASN A 176 -24.73 -13.59 7.59
N ASP A 177 -24.03 -13.30 6.50
CA ASP A 177 -22.88 -12.38 6.53
C ASP A 177 -23.30 -10.95 6.23
N ASN A 178 -23.22 -10.08 7.24
CA ASN A 178 -23.40 -8.64 7.07
C ASN A 178 -22.08 -8.00 6.64
N LEU A 179 -21.83 -7.93 5.33
CA LEU A 179 -20.72 -7.14 4.80
C LEU A 179 -21.03 -5.65 4.97
N GLU A 180 -20.29 -4.97 5.85
CA GLU A 180 -20.43 -3.53 6.02
C GLU A 180 -19.74 -2.78 4.88
N VAL A 181 -20.56 -2.21 3.99
CA VAL A 181 -20.11 -1.29 2.95
C VAL A 181 -20.51 0.13 3.37
N PRO A 182 -19.57 1.09 3.48
CA PRO A 182 -19.90 2.46 3.85
C PRO A 182 -20.95 3.07 2.89
N ARG A 183 -21.95 3.76 3.44
CA ARG A 183 -22.98 4.44 2.61
C ARG A 183 -22.32 5.47 1.71
N GLY A 184 -22.72 5.49 0.43
CA GLY A 184 -22.15 6.40 -0.57
C GLY A 184 -20.80 5.96 -1.16
N SER A 185 -20.30 4.75 -0.83
CA SER A 185 -19.10 4.20 -1.46
C SER A 185 -19.26 4.08 -2.98
N ASN A 186 -18.23 4.51 -3.72
CA ASN A 186 -18.12 4.24 -5.16
C ASN A 186 -17.97 2.73 -5.44
N GLU A 187 -18.21 2.32 -6.69
CA GLU A 187 -18.20 0.91 -7.07
C GLU A 187 -16.84 0.23 -6.91
N ILE A 188 -15.73 0.95 -7.11
CA ILE A 188 -14.39 0.39 -6.98
C ILE A 188 -14.10 0.05 -5.51
N LEU A 189 -14.52 0.91 -4.58
CA LEU A 189 -14.38 0.66 -3.15
C LEU A 189 -15.22 -0.54 -2.71
N LYS A 190 -16.48 -0.62 -3.17
CA LYS A 190 -17.33 -1.79 -2.93
C LYS A 190 -16.65 -3.06 -3.41
N PHE A 191 -16.14 -3.02 -4.64
CA PHE A 191 -15.44 -4.13 -5.25
C PHE A 191 -14.20 -4.54 -4.43
N TYR A 192 -13.33 -3.62 -4.01
CA TYR A 192 -12.21 -3.96 -3.14
C TYR A 192 -12.64 -4.61 -1.82
N ILE A 193 -13.71 -4.10 -1.20
CA ILE A 193 -14.27 -4.66 0.04
C ILE A 193 -14.72 -6.11 -0.20
N GLU A 194 -15.51 -6.35 -1.25
CA GLU A 194 -16.00 -7.67 -1.63
C GLU A 194 -14.86 -8.66 -1.94
N GLN A 195 -13.88 -8.25 -2.75
CA GLN A 195 -12.77 -9.11 -3.16
C GLN A 195 -11.87 -9.51 -1.99
N ILE A 196 -11.49 -8.55 -1.12
CA ILE A 196 -10.68 -8.87 0.06
C ILE A 196 -11.48 -9.68 1.08
N TYR A 197 -12.77 -9.39 1.24
CA TYR A 197 -13.64 -10.19 2.09
C TYR A 197 -13.68 -11.66 1.63
N MET A 198 -13.85 -11.90 0.32
CA MET A 198 -13.80 -13.25 -0.23
C MET A 198 -12.46 -13.93 0.01
N LEU A 199 -11.36 -13.23 -0.19
CA LEU A 199 -10.02 -13.78 0.08
C LEU A 199 -9.86 -14.23 1.54
N VAL A 200 -10.30 -13.40 2.50
CA VAL A 200 -10.25 -13.73 3.93
C VAL A 200 -11.15 -14.93 4.23
N LYS A 201 -12.39 -14.91 3.74
CA LYS A 201 -13.38 -15.95 3.98
C LYS A 201 -12.93 -17.30 3.40
N PHE A 202 -12.42 -17.30 2.18
CA PHE A 202 -11.93 -18.51 1.53
C PHE A 202 -10.73 -19.10 2.28
N ARG A 203 -9.76 -18.27 2.66
CA ARG A 203 -8.64 -18.71 3.52
C ARG A 203 -9.13 -19.30 4.84
N ASN A 204 -10.14 -18.71 5.48
CA ASN A 204 -10.69 -19.23 6.73
C ASN A 204 -11.43 -20.54 6.55
N ARG A 205 -12.19 -20.71 5.45
CA ARG A 205 -12.81 -22.00 5.11
C ARG A 205 -11.75 -23.08 4.89
N LEU A 206 -10.68 -22.79 4.14
CA LEU A 206 -9.56 -23.71 3.95
C LEU A 206 -8.87 -24.09 5.27
N ALA A 207 -8.75 -23.16 6.21
CA ALA A 207 -8.08 -23.40 7.48
C ALA A 207 -8.94 -24.15 8.53
N HIS A 208 -10.27 -24.19 8.36
CA HIS A 208 -11.19 -24.62 9.44
C HIS A 208 -12.26 -25.62 9.05
N LEU A 209 -12.56 -25.82 7.76
CA LEU A 209 -13.72 -26.63 7.35
C LEU A 209 -13.39 -27.91 6.59
N ASP A 210 -12.12 -28.23 6.31
CA ASP A 210 -11.62 -29.45 5.61
C ASP A 210 -12.24 -29.77 4.23
N GLU A 211 -13.38 -29.17 3.86
CA GLU A 211 -14.07 -29.32 2.60
C GLU A 211 -14.44 -27.95 2.02
N VAL A 212 -13.73 -27.56 0.96
CA VAL A 212 -14.17 -26.52 0.03
C VAL A 212 -14.64 -27.19 -1.25
N SER A 213 -15.94 -27.06 -1.54
CA SER A 213 -16.63 -27.72 -2.66
C SER A 213 -16.26 -27.13 -4.02
N THR A 214 -16.00 -25.82 -4.08
CA THR A 214 -15.62 -25.11 -5.31
C THR A 214 -14.36 -24.28 -5.06
N ILE A 215 -13.28 -24.61 -5.75
CA ILE A 215 -12.03 -23.84 -5.71
C ILE A 215 -11.94 -22.85 -6.87
N TRP A 216 -11.35 -21.69 -6.60
CA TRP A 216 -11.15 -20.66 -7.63
C TRP A 216 -10.36 -21.20 -8.82
N SER A 217 -10.73 -20.74 -10.01
CA SER A 217 -9.98 -21.02 -11.23
C SER A 217 -8.63 -20.30 -11.22
N MET A 218 -7.75 -20.69 -12.14
CA MET A 218 -6.46 -20.04 -12.32
C MET A 218 -6.61 -18.56 -12.65
N GLU A 219 -7.54 -18.24 -13.55
CA GLU A 219 -7.89 -16.88 -13.96
C GLU A 219 -8.40 -16.05 -12.78
N GLN A 220 -9.23 -16.65 -11.92
CA GLN A 220 -9.74 -16.01 -10.70
C GLN A 220 -8.64 -15.71 -9.69
N ILE A 221 -7.68 -16.62 -9.50
CA ILE A 221 -6.53 -16.41 -8.62
C ILE A 221 -5.61 -15.30 -9.18
N GLN A 222 -5.37 -15.29 -10.49
CA GLN A 222 -4.61 -14.24 -11.17
C GLN A 222 -5.30 -12.87 -11.06
N ALA A 223 -6.61 -12.81 -11.27
CA ALA A 223 -7.39 -11.60 -11.12
C ALA A 223 -7.34 -11.08 -9.68
N MET A 224 -7.54 -11.94 -8.68
CA MET A 224 -7.41 -11.58 -7.27
C MET A 224 -6.01 -11.04 -6.93
N SER A 225 -4.95 -11.63 -7.49
CA SER A 225 -3.58 -11.09 -7.32
C SER A 225 -3.43 -9.67 -7.87
N LYS A 226 -3.99 -9.38 -9.06
CA LYS A 226 -4.01 -8.02 -9.63
C LYS A 226 -4.76 -7.03 -8.72
N ILE A 227 -5.88 -7.46 -8.15
CA ILE A 227 -6.65 -6.65 -7.17
C ILE A 227 -5.83 -6.35 -5.93
N VAL A 228 -5.21 -7.37 -5.33
CA VAL A 228 -4.35 -7.20 -4.16
C VAL A 228 -3.19 -6.26 -4.48
N LYS A 229 -2.50 -6.45 -5.62
CA LYS A 229 -1.41 -5.56 -6.08
C LYS A 229 -1.86 -4.11 -6.22
N SER A 230 -2.98 -3.87 -6.91
CA SER A 230 -3.55 -2.53 -7.06
C SER A 230 -3.86 -1.87 -5.71
N LEU A 231 -4.44 -2.64 -4.78
CA LEU A 231 -4.75 -2.16 -3.45
C LEU A 231 -3.49 -1.87 -2.63
N MET A 232 -2.43 -2.68 -2.76
CA MET A 232 -1.12 -2.40 -2.15
C MET A 232 -0.58 -1.04 -2.62
N MET A 233 -0.57 -0.79 -3.93
CA MET A 233 -0.12 0.48 -4.50
C MET A 233 -0.98 1.67 -4.03
N THR A 234 -2.29 1.47 -3.90
CA THR A 234 -3.24 2.48 -3.41
C THR A 234 -2.97 2.82 -1.95
N ILE A 235 -2.75 1.82 -1.11
CA ILE A 235 -2.46 1.99 0.32
C ILE A 235 -1.10 2.67 0.52
N ASP A 236 -0.08 2.30 -0.24
CA ASP A 236 1.25 2.93 -0.16
C ASP A 236 1.18 4.44 -0.41
N GLU A 237 0.58 4.84 -1.55
CA GLU A 237 0.44 6.26 -1.90
C GLU A 237 -0.45 7.00 -0.89
N TYR A 238 -1.54 6.36 -0.45
CA TYR A 238 -2.43 6.92 0.57
C TYR A 238 -1.70 7.20 1.88
N LEU A 239 -0.96 6.22 2.42
CA LEU A 239 -0.28 6.37 3.71
C LEU A 239 0.78 7.47 3.64
N VAL A 240 1.62 7.49 2.61
CA VAL A 240 2.61 8.56 2.42
C VAL A 240 1.93 9.92 2.27
N GLY A 241 0.80 9.99 1.54
CA GLY A 241 0.02 11.20 1.39
C GLY A 241 -0.61 11.71 2.70
N GLN A 242 -1.05 10.81 3.59
CA GLN A 242 -1.54 11.18 4.93
C GLN A 242 -0.42 11.72 5.83
N VAL A 243 0.76 11.07 5.80
CA VAL A 243 1.92 11.59 6.52
C VAL A 243 2.33 12.96 5.98
N LEU A 244 2.37 13.13 4.66
CA LEU A 244 2.70 14.41 4.03
C LEU A 244 1.68 15.50 4.40
N LYS A 245 0.40 15.15 4.50
CA LYS A 245 -0.65 16.07 4.98
C LYS A 245 -0.38 16.53 6.42
N LYS A 246 -0.08 15.60 7.33
CA LYS A 246 0.31 15.93 8.71
C LYS A 246 1.61 16.75 8.77
N TYR A 247 2.59 16.45 7.91
CA TYR A 247 3.83 17.24 7.80
C TYR A 247 3.51 18.70 7.44
N VAL A 248 2.68 18.92 6.42
CA VAL A 248 2.29 20.28 5.98
C VAL A 248 1.45 21.01 7.04
N GLU A 249 0.66 20.28 7.82
CA GLU A 249 -0.09 20.82 8.97
C GLU A 249 0.81 21.10 10.17
N SER A 250 1.92 20.36 10.31
CA SER A 250 2.91 20.55 11.36
C SER A 250 3.88 21.70 11.02
N SER A 251 4.32 22.44 12.04
CA SER A 251 5.45 23.37 11.89
C SER A 251 6.81 22.68 12.07
N THR A 252 6.82 21.35 12.05
CA THR A 252 7.99 20.52 12.34
C THR A 252 8.79 20.30 11.05
N ASN A 253 10.10 20.56 11.10
CA ASN A 253 10.98 20.15 10.03
C ASN A 253 11.15 18.63 10.06
N SER A 254 10.64 17.94 9.03
CA SER A 254 10.85 16.50 8.86
C SER A 254 12.13 16.23 8.08
N PHE A 255 12.82 15.16 8.44
CA PHE A 255 13.95 14.66 7.68
C PHE A 255 13.51 13.95 6.39
N SER A 256 12.29 13.38 6.40
CA SER A 256 11.76 12.53 5.33
C SER A 256 11.18 13.30 4.14
N PHE A 257 10.69 14.51 4.36
CA PHE A 257 10.11 15.35 3.32
C PHE A 257 10.92 16.63 3.13
N LYS A 258 11.20 16.97 1.88
CA LYS A 258 11.80 18.26 1.48
C LYS A 258 10.87 19.00 0.54
N GLU A 259 10.53 20.23 0.89
CA GLU A 259 9.74 21.10 0.02
C GLU A 259 10.63 21.62 -1.10
N VAL A 260 10.13 21.55 -2.32
CA VAL A 260 10.82 22.03 -3.52
C VAL A 260 9.92 23.01 -4.24
N SER A 261 10.46 24.19 -4.49
CA SER A 261 9.77 25.25 -5.21
C SER A 261 9.70 24.93 -6.70
N VAL A 262 8.48 24.95 -7.24
CA VAL A 262 8.26 24.93 -8.69
C VAL A 262 8.45 26.35 -9.23
N THR A 263 9.49 26.55 -10.04
CA THR A 263 9.81 27.86 -10.59
C THR A 263 9.05 28.14 -11.87
N ASN A 264 8.78 27.12 -12.69
CA ASN A 264 7.95 27.21 -13.90
C ASN A 264 7.19 25.90 -14.14
N ALA A 265 6.00 25.97 -14.74
CA ALA A 265 5.26 24.81 -15.21
C ALA A 265 4.93 24.94 -16.70
N PHE A 266 5.10 23.85 -17.45
CA PHE A 266 4.83 23.75 -18.88
C PHE A 266 3.80 22.63 -19.15
N PRO A 267 2.49 22.91 -19.00
CA PRO A 267 1.45 21.87 -19.05
C PRO A 267 1.40 21.10 -20.37
N ALA A 268 1.58 21.79 -21.51
CA ALA A 268 1.46 21.21 -22.84
C ALA A 268 2.45 20.05 -23.10
N ILE A 269 3.64 20.11 -22.49
CA ILE A 269 4.70 19.10 -22.63
C ILE A 269 4.92 18.31 -21.35
N LYS A 270 4.06 18.52 -20.35
CA LYS A 270 4.12 17.91 -19.02
C LYS A 270 5.43 18.08 -18.26
N VAL A 271 6.01 19.28 -18.27
CA VAL A 271 7.30 19.57 -17.62
C VAL A 271 7.15 20.55 -16.46
N LEU A 272 7.83 20.29 -15.34
CA LEU A 272 8.04 21.22 -14.24
C LEU A 272 9.50 21.64 -14.16
N GLU A 273 9.77 22.93 -14.03
CA GLU A 273 11.07 23.42 -13.60
C GLU A 273 11.05 23.56 -12.08
N ILE A 274 12.03 22.94 -11.43
CA ILE A 274 12.19 22.96 -9.98
C ILE A 274 13.54 23.55 -9.60
N ASP A 275 13.59 24.18 -8.44
CA ASP A 275 14.85 24.54 -7.78
C ASP A 275 15.10 23.62 -6.58
N PRO A 276 15.94 22.58 -6.74
CA PRO A 276 16.16 21.61 -5.68
C PRO A 276 16.87 22.23 -4.48
N GLU A 277 16.41 21.86 -3.28
CA GLU A 277 17.15 22.16 -2.05
C GLU A 277 18.58 21.61 -2.10
N SER A 278 19.50 22.28 -1.40
CA SER A 278 20.92 21.91 -1.33
C SER A 278 21.13 20.44 -0.90
N THR A 279 20.30 19.94 0.03
CA THR A 279 20.38 18.58 0.59
C THR A 279 20.01 17.47 -0.40
N GLN A 280 19.34 17.82 -1.49
CA GLN A 280 18.88 16.88 -2.53
C GLN A 280 19.84 16.84 -3.73
N ARG A 281 20.78 17.78 -3.81
CA ARG A 281 21.70 17.91 -4.95
C ARG A 281 22.66 16.72 -5.02
N GLY A 282 22.83 16.18 -6.23
CA GLY A 282 23.67 15.02 -6.50
C GLY A 282 23.03 13.66 -6.23
N ARG A 283 21.86 13.61 -5.59
CA ARG A 283 21.12 12.34 -5.38
C ARG A 283 20.58 11.80 -6.69
N LYS A 284 20.51 10.48 -6.81
CA LYS A 284 19.90 9.82 -7.96
C LYS A 284 18.38 10.00 -7.90
N ILE A 285 17.76 10.21 -9.05
CA ILE A 285 16.32 10.46 -9.09
C ILE A 285 15.48 9.19 -8.85
N ASP A 286 16.00 8.03 -9.22
CA ASP A 286 15.34 6.73 -9.04
C ASP A 286 15.23 6.32 -7.56
N THR A 287 16.00 6.95 -6.67
CA THR A 287 15.91 6.74 -5.21
C THR A 287 14.96 7.70 -4.52
N LEU A 288 14.30 8.60 -5.25
CA LEU A 288 13.46 9.66 -4.69
C LEU A 288 12.03 9.52 -5.21
N TYR A 289 11.06 9.79 -4.32
CA TYR A 289 9.66 9.86 -4.69
C TYR A 289 9.21 11.32 -4.65
N PHE A 290 8.48 11.74 -5.68
CA PHE A 290 8.02 13.13 -5.80
C PHE A 290 6.54 13.17 -5.52
N PHE A 291 6.06 14.14 -4.75
CA PHE A 291 4.64 14.29 -4.43
C PHE A 291 4.17 15.70 -4.74
N ALA A 292 2.94 15.82 -5.25
CA ALA A 292 2.25 17.10 -5.38
C ALA A 292 0.79 16.98 -4.95
N LYS A 293 0.20 18.13 -4.64
CA LYS A 293 -1.20 18.20 -4.23
C LYS A 293 -2.12 18.11 -5.45
N ASP A 294 -2.94 17.08 -5.51
CA ASP A 294 -4.10 17.01 -6.38
C ASP A 294 -5.19 17.90 -5.79
N ARG A 295 -5.42 19.08 -6.39
CA ARG A 295 -6.39 20.05 -5.89
C ARG A 295 -7.83 19.61 -6.08
N LYS A 296 -8.13 18.82 -7.12
CA LYS A 296 -9.49 18.36 -7.41
C LYS A 296 -9.99 17.48 -6.28
N ASN A 297 -9.14 16.54 -5.88
CA ASN A 297 -9.48 15.57 -4.83
C ASN A 297 -8.98 16.01 -3.43
N ASN A 298 -8.14 17.04 -3.35
CA ASN A 298 -7.52 17.51 -2.12
C ASN A 298 -6.71 16.40 -1.40
N ILE A 299 -5.91 15.65 -2.16
CA ILE A 299 -5.00 14.59 -1.68
C ILE A 299 -3.59 14.82 -2.25
N TYR A 300 -2.56 14.17 -1.70
CA TYR A 300 -1.21 14.22 -2.23
C TYR A 300 -0.91 13.01 -3.10
N ARG A 301 -0.38 13.22 -4.30
CA ARG A 301 -0.18 12.17 -5.29
C ARG A 301 1.28 12.03 -5.63
N ASN A 302 1.71 10.79 -5.79
CA ASN A 302 3.04 10.48 -6.29
C ASN A 302 3.13 10.89 -7.76
N ILE A 303 4.20 11.59 -8.09
CA ILE A 303 4.56 12.03 -9.41
C ILE A 303 5.62 11.07 -9.93
N LYS A 304 5.28 10.38 -11.01
CA LYS A 304 6.27 9.60 -11.73
C LYS A 304 7.09 10.54 -12.62
N VAL A 305 8.39 10.58 -12.38
CA VAL A 305 9.33 11.37 -13.18
C VAL A 305 9.87 10.51 -14.31
N GLU A 306 9.49 10.83 -15.55
CA GLU A 306 9.88 10.10 -16.75
C GLU A 306 11.29 10.49 -17.21
N LYS A 307 11.60 11.79 -17.17
CA LYS A 307 12.92 12.32 -17.56
C LYS A 307 13.27 13.53 -16.71
N MET A 308 14.57 13.70 -16.43
CA MET A 308 15.11 14.92 -15.84
C MET A 308 16.17 15.53 -16.76
N ARG A 309 16.18 16.85 -16.86
CA ARG A 309 17.19 17.62 -17.61
C ARG A 309 17.77 18.74 -16.73
N ASN A 310 19.04 19.05 -16.95
CA ASN A 310 19.68 20.21 -16.32
C ASN A 310 19.30 21.52 -17.03
N GLN A 311 19.79 22.66 -16.52
CA GLN A 311 19.56 23.98 -17.14
C GLN A 311 20.02 24.09 -18.60
N LYS A 312 20.96 23.24 -19.03
CA LYS A 312 21.45 23.20 -20.42
C LYS A 312 20.58 22.29 -21.32
N GLY A 313 19.54 21.67 -20.79
CA GLY A 313 18.65 20.76 -21.52
C GLY A 313 19.16 19.31 -21.63
N ASN A 314 20.34 19.00 -21.07
CA ASN A 314 20.92 17.66 -21.13
C ASN A 314 20.23 16.72 -20.13
N LYS A 315 19.93 15.48 -20.56
CA LYS A 315 19.37 14.44 -19.70
C LYS A 315 20.30 14.14 -18.52
N CYS A 316 19.77 14.03 -17.32
CA CYS A 316 20.52 13.76 -16.09
C CYS A 316 19.85 12.64 -15.28
N LEU A 317 20.67 11.77 -14.67
CA LEU A 317 20.21 10.74 -13.73
C LEU A 317 20.24 11.22 -12.27
N ASN A 318 21.06 12.23 -11.99
CA ASN A 318 21.23 12.82 -10.67
C ASN A 318 20.73 14.25 -10.65
N ILE A 319 20.14 14.69 -9.53
CA ILE A 319 19.73 16.08 -9.33
C ILE A 319 20.97 16.98 -9.51
N PRO A 320 20.93 18.00 -10.39
CA PRO A 320 22.11 18.83 -10.66
C PRO A 320 22.70 19.46 -9.40
N LYS A 321 24.04 19.41 -9.29
CA LYS A 321 24.79 20.01 -8.19
C LYS A 321 24.65 21.54 -8.13
N ILE A 322 24.34 22.17 -9.26
CA ILE A 322 24.20 23.62 -9.40
C ILE A 322 23.01 23.90 -10.30
N GLY A 323 22.25 24.95 -9.96
CA GLY A 323 21.15 25.45 -10.76
C GLY A 323 19.87 24.61 -10.69
N LYS A 324 18.89 25.02 -11.49
CA LYS A 324 17.57 24.39 -11.61
C LYS A 324 17.64 23.10 -12.43
N CYS A 325 16.59 22.29 -12.34
CA CYS A 325 16.36 21.20 -13.28
C CYS A 325 14.91 21.19 -13.74
N SER A 326 14.68 20.55 -14.88
CA SER A 326 13.34 20.27 -15.36
C SER A 326 13.04 18.78 -15.26
N ILE A 327 11.85 18.46 -14.78
CA ILE A 327 11.32 17.10 -14.67
C ILE A 327 10.10 16.97 -15.59
N GLU A 328 10.15 15.99 -16.47
CA GLU A 328 9.01 15.52 -17.28
C GLU A 328 8.23 14.53 -16.43
N ILE A 329 6.94 14.77 -16.24
CA ILE A 329 6.14 14.02 -15.29
C ILE A 329 4.94 13.33 -15.95
N SER A 330 4.52 12.21 -15.37
CA SER A 330 3.23 11.57 -15.65
C SER A 330 2.37 11.54 -14.38
N CYS A 331 1.12 11.09 -14.51
CA CYS A 331 0.18 10.82 -13.41
C CYS A 331 -0.58 12.00 -12.78
N ILE A 332 -0.18 13.26 -13.01
CA ILE A 332 -0.91 14.43 -12.49
C ILE A 332 -1.28 15.37 -13.63
N ASP A 333 -2.54 15.81 -13.61
CA ASP A 333 -3.04 16.82 -14.53
C ASP A 333 -2.52 18.20 -14.09
N LEU A 334 -1.45 18.62 -14.76
CA LEU A 334 -0.66 19.83 -14.46
C LEU A 334 -1.49 21.12 -14.50
N TRP A 335 -2.67 21.12 -15.14
CA TRP A 335 -3.55 22.30 -15.25
C TRP A 335 -4.14 22.75 -13.90
N THR A 336 -4.05 21.91 -12.87
CA THR A 336 -4.36 22.32 -11.49
C THR A 336 -3.24 23.14 -10.84
N LEU A 337 -2.05 23.20 -11.46
CA LEU A 337 -0.87 23.93 -10.99
C LEU A 337 -0.86 25.34 -11.60
N LYS A 338 -1.24 26.36 -10.82
CA LYS A 338 -1.19 27.77 -11.26
C LYS A 338 0.24 28.29 -11.02
N ASN A 339 0.86 28.85 -12.05
CA ASN A 339 2.26 29.31 -12.03
C ASN A 339 2.64 30.08 -10.73
N THR A 340 3.85 29.80 -10.22
CA THR A 340 4.59 30.47 -9.11
C THR A 340 4.16 30.23 -7.66
N LYS A 341 3.20 29.35 -7.36
CA LYS A 341 2.83 29.01 -5.96
C LYS A 341 2.80 27.51 -5.64
N GLU A 342 3.37 26.68 -6.50
CA GLU A 342 3.24 25.24 -6.39
C GLU A 342 4.39 24.64 -5.60
N LYS A 343 4.04 23.73 -4.69
CA LYS A 343 4.96 22.98 -3.85
C LYS A 343 4.99 21.55 -4.34
N VAL A 344 6.17 21.09 -4.72
CA VAL A 344 6.47 19.67 -4.88
C VAL A 344 7.22 19.22 -3.64
N PHE A 345 6.95 18.02 -3.18
CA PHE A 345 7.63 17.43 -2.02
C PHE A 345 8.48 16.27 -2.51
N ILE A 346 9.76 16.30 -2.19
CA ILE A 346 10.64 15.15 -2.36
C ILE A 346 10.55 14.33 -1.08
N TYR A 347 10.04 13.11 -1.20
CA TYR A 347 10.07 12.11 -0.16
C TYR A 347 11.31 11.24 -0.33
N GLU A 348 12.11 11.19 0.73
CA GLU A 348 13.26 10.32 0.84
C GLU A 348 13.09 9.37 2.01
N GLN A 349 13.06 8.07 1.73
CA GLN A 349 12.98 7.05 2.76
C GLN A 349 14.36 6.89 3.43
N VAL A 350 14.56 7.57 4.56
CA VAL A 350 15.79 7.49 5.35
C VAL A 350 15.75 6.25 6.23
N GLU A 351 16.79 5.41 6.18
CA GLU A 351 16.92 4.27 7.08
C GLU A 351 17.19 4.75 8.51
N ASN A 352 16.17 4.69 9.36
CA ASN A 352 16.31 4.99 10.78
C ASN A 352 16.85 3.75 11.51
N LYS A 353 18.00 3.86 12.19
CA LYS A 353 18.64 2.73 12.90
C LYS A 353 18.23 2.62 14.37
N ALA A 354 17.49 3.59 14.90
CA ALA A 354 17.02 3.57 16.27
C ALA A 354 15.72 2.76 16.40
N PRO A 355 15.51 1.99 17.49
CA PRO A 355 14.24 1.33 17.76
C PRO A 355 13.12 2.36 17.94
N LEU A 356 11.87 1.95 17.64
CA LEU A 356 10.69 2.80 17.86
C LEU A 356 10.48 2.97 19.37
N VAL A 357 10.79 4.15 19.90
CA VAL A 357 10.56 4.51 21.29
C VAL A 357 9.54 5.63 21.31
N LEU A 358 8.46 5.42 22.06
CA LEU A 358 7.50 6.49 22.35
C LEU A 358 8.16 7.49 23.30
N ASN A 359 8.73 8.56 22.75
CA ASN A 359 9.20 9.68 23.56
C ASN A 359 7.98 10.48 24.02
N VAL A 360 7.49 10.19 25.21
CA VAL A 360 6.47 11.01 25.87
C VAL A 360 7.14 11.68 27.07
N GLU A 361 7.32 13.00 27.00
CA GLU A 361 7.51 13.79 28.22
C GLU A 361 6.18 13.80 28.95
N VAL A 362 6.06 12.95 29.97
CA VAL A 362 4.94 13.01 30.91
C VAL A 362 5.19 14.21 31.82
N THR A 363 4.65 15.37 31.47
CA THR A 363 4.57 16.50 32.39
C THR A 363 3.42 16.24 33.36
N ASP A 364 3.78 15.79 34.56
CA ASP A 364 3.01 15.71 35.81
C ASP A 364 1.56 15.18 35.72
N PHE A 365 1.37 13.98 36.29
CA PHE A 365 0.07 13.55 36.81
C PHE A 365 -0.24 14.39 38.06
N TYR A 366 -1.14 15.37 37.94
CA TYR A 366 -1.77 16.02 39.10
C TYR A 366 -2.92 15.17 39.65
#